data_AF-A0A8S0QZL3-F1
#
_entry.id   AF-A0A8S0QZL3-F1
#
_cell.length_a   1.000
_cell.length_b   1.000
_cell.length_c   1.000
_cell.angle_alpha   90.00
_cell.angle_beta   90.00
_cell.angle_gamma   90.00
#
_symmetry.space_group_name_H-M   'P 1'
#
loop_
_entity.id
_entity.type
_entity.pdbx_description
1 polymer ?
#
loop_
_entity_poly.entity_id
_entity_poly.type
_entity_poly.pdbx_seq_one_letter_code
_entity_poly.pdbx_strand_id
1 'polypeptide(L)'
;MDVDNQIAKLMVELSRSQDYEIGDGTTGVVVMAGSLLEQAEKLLERGIHPIWIVEGYEMASRIAFEHLENVANKFEFDASNIEPLIQTCMTTLSLKIVNRCKLSLAEIAVKAVLAVADLERKDVNLDIIKVEGKVGEKLEDTELIYGIVVDKDMSHPQMPKQIEDAKLPF
;
A
#
# COMPACT_ATOMS: atom_id res chain seq x y z
N MET A 1 9.06 -9.57 -14.32
CA MET A 1 9.42 -10.99 -14.44
C MET A 1 8.60 -11.52 -15.59
N ASP A 2 9.23 -12.04 -16.64
CA ASP A 2 8.46 -12.60 -17.75
C ASP A 2 7.98 -13.99 -17.34
N VAL A 3 6.67 -14.17 -17.38
CA VAL A 3 5.99 -15.38 -16.91
C VAL A 3 5.22 -15.98 -18.08
N ASP A 4 5.63 -17.16 -18.53
CA ASP A 4 5.00 -17.82 -19.68
C ASP A 4 3.79 -18.67 -19.31
N ASN A 5 3.77 -19.23 -18.09
CA ASN A 5 2.69 -20.07 -17.60
C ASN A 5 1.41 -19.25 -17.36
N GLN A 6 0.28 -19.69 -17.93
CA GLN A 6 -1.01 -18.99 -17.84
C GLN A 6 -1.55 -18.85 -16.41
N ILE A 7 -1.36 -19.86 -15.57
CA ILE A 7 -1.76 -19.79 -14.14
C ILE A 7 -0.89 -18.76 -13.42
N ALA A 8 0.40 -18.73 -13.73
CA ALA A 8 1.30 -17.76 -13.12
C ALA A 8 1.01 -16.32 -13.62
N LYS A 9 0.57 -16.13 -14.87
CA LYS A 9 0.04 -14.84 -15.35
C LYS A 9 -1.20 -14.40 -14.54
N LEU A 10 -2.13 -15.33 -14.31
CA LEU A 10 -3.31 -15.05 -13.48
C LEU A 10 -2.93 -14.68 -12.03
N MET A 11 -1.91 -15.33 -11.45
CA MET A 11 -1.40 -14.97 -10.12
C MET A 11 -0.76 -13.58 -10.09
N VAL A 12 -0.08 -13.17 -11.17
CA VAL A 12 0.45 -11.81 -11.31
C VAL A 12 -0.69 -10.79 -11.38
N GLU A 13 -1.74 -11.06 -12.14
CA GLU A 13 -2.92 -10.19 -12.22
C GLU A 13 -3.64 -10.08 -10.86
N LEU A 14 -3.82 -11.20 -10.15
CA LEU A 14 -4.37 -11.23 -8.80
C LEU A 14 -3.56 -10.34 -7.83
N SER A 15 -2.23 -10.50 -7.84
CA SER A 15 -1.34 -9.67 -7.02
C SER A 15 -1.41 -8.19 -7.41
N ARG A 16 -1.59 -7.87 -8.69
CA ARG A 16 -1.68 -6.49 -9.18
C ARG A 16 -2.97 -5.81 -8.73
N SER A 17 -4.09 -6.52 -8.74
CA SER A 17 -5.36 -6.00 -8.22
C SER A 17 -5.28 -5.72 -6.71
N GLN A 18 -4.62 -6.60 -5.94
CA GLN A 18 -4.39 -6.39 -4.51
C GLN A 18 -3.53 -5.14 -4.25
N ASP A 19 -2.49 -4.93 -5.05
CA ASP A 19 -1.60 -3.76 -4.95
C ASP A 19 -2.33 -2.46 -5.29
N TYR A 20 -3.21 -2.48 -6.30
CA TYR A 20 -3.93 -1.29 -6.75
C TYR A 20 -5.03 -0.85 -5.76
N GLU A 21 -5.81 -1.79 -5.22
CA GLU A 21 -6.94 -1.47 -4.33
C GLU A 21 -6.52 -1.30 -2.87
N ILE A 22 -5.59 -2.13 -2.38
CA ILE A 22 -5.24 -2.21 -0.95
C ILE A 22 -3.79 -1.77 -0.69
N GLY A 23 -2.87 -2.06 -1.62
CA GLY A 23 -1.45 -1.67 -1.52
C GLY A 23 -0.58 -2.52 -0.59
N ASP A 24 -1.16 -3.48 0.15
CA ASP A 24 -0.42 -4.43 0.99
C ASP A 24 -0.98 -5.86 0.85
N GLY A 25 -0.18 -6.86 1.22
CA GLY A 25 -0.59 -8.28 1.21
C GLY A 25 -0.46 -8.99 -0.13
N THR A 26 0.22 -8.39 -1.12
CA THR A 26 0.46 -8.96 -2.45
C THR A 26 1.09 -10.35 -2.42
N THR A 27 2.07 -10.57 -1.53
CA THR A 27 2.67 -11.90 -1.34
C THR A 27 1.68 -12.88 -0.68
N GLY A 28 0.92 -12.40 0.30
CA GLY A 28 -0.01 -13.23 1.08
C GLY A 28 -1.11 -13.84 0.21
N VAL A 29 -1.69 -13.05 -0.71
CA VAL A 29 -2.75 -13.53 -1.60
C VAL A 29 -2.25 -14.63 -2.56
N VAL A 30 -1.03 -14.51 -3.08
CA VAL A 30 -0.44 -15.51 -3.97
C VAL A 30 -0.16 -16.82 -3.21
N VAL A 31 0.43 -16.74 -2.02
CA VAL A 31 0.71 -17.92 -1.18
C VAL A 31 -0.57 -18.61 -0.75
N MET A 32 -1.61 -17.83 -0.40
CA MET A 32 -2.92 -18.37 -0.03
C MET A 32 -3.57 -19.10 -1.21
N ALA A 33 -3.58 -18.50 -2.40
CA ALA A 33 -4.14 -19.11 -3.59
C ALA A 33 -3.39 -20.40 -3.98
N GLY A 34 -2.05 -20.39 -3.94
CA GLY A 34 -1.25 -21.60 -4.16
C GLY A 34 -1.55 -22.71 -3.16
N SER A 35 -1.65 -22.37 -1.87
CA SER A 35 -1.97 -23.35 -0.82
C SER A 35 -3.38 -23.95 -0.98
N LEU A 36 -4.36 -23.14 -1.40
CA LEU A 36 -5.72 -23.62 -1.69
C LEU A 36 -5.71 -24.59 -2.88
N LEU A 37 -4.95 -24.30 -3.93
CA LEU A 37 -4.82 -25.18 -5.09
C LEU A 37 -4.18 -26.53 -4.72
N GLU A 38 -3.12 -26.53 -3.90
CA GLU A 38 -2.50 -27.78 -3.41
C GLU A 38 -3.47 -28.63 -2.57
N GLN A 39 -4.36 -28.01 -1.80
CA GLN A 39 -5.39 -28.75 -1.07
C GLN A 39 -6.51 -29.24 -1.99
N ALA A 40 -6.89 -28.45 -2.99
CA ALA A 40 -7.86 -28.85 -4.00
C ALA A 40 -7.36 -30.09 -4.77
N GLU A 41 -6.08 -30.14 -5.15
CA GLU A 41 -5.47 -31.30 -5.80
C GLU A 41 -5.66 -32.58 -4.98
N LYS A 42 -5.38 -32.55 -3.68
CA LYS A 42 -5.59 -33.71 -2.77
C LYS A 42 -7.05 -34.17 -2.70
N LEU A 43 -8.01 -33.25 -2.83
CA LEU A 43 -9.43 -33.58 -2.85
C LEU A 43 -9.83 -34.20 -4.20
N LEU A 44 -9.26 -33.72 -5.31
CA LEU A 44 -9.45 -34.30 -6.63
C LEU A 44 -8.88 -35.72 -6.71
N GLU A 45 -7.70 -35.97 -6.13
CA GLU A 45 -7.09 -37.32 -6.03
C GLU A 45 -7.98 -38.31 -5.27
N ARG A 46 -8.79 -37.81 -4.33
CA ARG A 46 -9.79 -38.60 -3.59
C ARG A 46 -11.09 -38.83 -4.36
N GLY A 47 -11.21 -38.32 -5.58
CA GLY A 47 -12.38 -38.47 -6.44
C GLY A 47 -13.50 -37.47 -6.17
N ILE A 48 -13.24 -36.38 -5.42
CA ILE A 48 -14.23 -35.33 -5.20
C ILE A 48 -14.36 -34.49 -6.47
N HIS A 49 -15.59 -34.26 -6.93
CA HIS A 49 -15.83 -33.48 -8.14
C HIS A 49 -15.43 -32.00 -7.93
N PRO A 50 -14.71 -31.34 -8.87
CA PRO A 50 -14.22 -29.97 -8.71
C PRO A 50 -15.30 -28.95 -8.32
N ILE A 51 -16.51 -29.09 -8.86
CA ILE A 51 -17.65 -28.20 -8.57
C ILE A 51 -17.94 -28.14 -7.06
N TRP A 52 -17.92 -29.27 -6.36
CA TRP A 52 -18.16 -29.31 -4.91
C TRP A 52 -17.05 -28.64 -4.12
N ILE A 53 -15.81 -28.68 -4.62
CA ILE A 53 -14.67 -28.00 -4.00
C ILE A 53 -14.84 -26.48 -4.12
N VAL A 54 -15.23 -26.00 -5.31
CA VAL A 54 -15.49 -24.57 -5.56
C VAL A 54 -16.62 -24.07 -4.68
N GLU A 55 -17.77 -24.75 -4.65
CA GLU A 55 -18.89 -24.39 -3.77
C GLU A 55 -18.49 -24.39 -2.29
N GLY A 56 -17.68 -25.37 -1.87
CA GLY A 56 -17.13 -25.44 -0.52
C GLY A 56 -16.22 -24.27 -0.18
N TYR A 57 -15.36 -23.83 -1.11
CA TYR A 57 -14.51 -22.66 -0.92
C TYR A 57 -15.29 -21.35 -0.87
N GLU A 58 -16.34 -21.18 -1.69
CA GLU A 58 -17.22 -20.01 -1.60
C GLU A 58 -17.97 -19.95 -0.27
N MET A 59 -18.42 -21.09 0.26
CA MET A 59 -19.06 -21.16 1.58
C MET A 59 -18.06 -20.86 2.69
N ALA A 60 -16.87 -21.46 2.64
CA ALA A 60 -15.81 -21.24 3.62
C ALA A 60 -15.34 -19.77 3.64
N SER A 61 -15.24 -19.13 2.47
CA SER A 61 -14.90 -17.72 2.36
C SER A 61 -15.91 -16.82 3.08
N ARG A 62 -17.22 -17.07 2.90
CA ARG A 62 -18.27 -16.32 3.61
C ARG A 62 -18.17 -16.45 5.12
N ILE A 63 -18.00 -17.68 5.62
CA ILE A 63 -17.84 -17.93 7.07
C ILE A 63 -16.56 -17.25 7.59
N ALA A 64 -15.47 -17.28 6.83
CA ALA A 64 -14.23 -16.61 7.20
C ALA A 64 -14.41 -15.08 7.30
N PHE A 65 -15.14 -14.46 6.37
CA PHE A 65 -15.46 -13.03 6.44
C PHE A 65 -16.31 -12.67 7.67
N GLU A 66 -17.37 -13.43 7.95
CA GLU A 66 -18.18 -13.24 9.16
C GLU A 66 -17.34 -13.38 10.43
N HIS A 67 -16.40 -14.33 10.45
CA HIS A 67 -15.51 -14.49 11.59
C HIS A 67 -14.51 -13.32 11.71
N LEU A 68 -13.98 -12.81 10.60
CA LEU A 68 -13.09 -11.65 10.61
C LEU A 68 -13.76 -10.41 11.20
N GLU A 69 -15.04 -10.17 10.91
CA GLU A 69 -15.79 -9.06 11.51
C GLU A 69 -15.89 -9.18 13.04
N ASN A 70 -16.00 -10.40 13.56
CA ASN A 70 -16.08 -10.66 15.00
C ASN A 70 -14.72 -10.51 15.72
N VAL A 71 -13.61 -10.73 15.02
CA VAL A 71 -12.25 -10.63 15.58
C VAL A 71 -11.64 -9.25 15.36
N ALA A 72 -12.18 -8.47 14.41
CA ALA A 72 -11.70 -7.14 14.08
C ALA A 72 -11.91 -6.16 15.24
N ASN A 73 -10.82 -5.57 15.72
CA ASN A 73 -10.86 -4.45 16.66
C ASN A 73 -10.80 -3.14 15.89
N LYS A 74 -11.78 -2.26 16.10
CA LYS A 74 -11.79 -0.92 15.53
C LYS A 74 -10.97 0.01 16.41
N PHE A 75 -10.02 0.71 15.80
CA PHE A 75 -9.26 1.78 16.45
C PHE A 75 -9.78 3.11 15.93
N GLU A 76 -10.32 3.93 16.83
CA GLU A 76 -10.69 5.29 16.51
C GLU A 76 -9.43 6.16 16.40
N PHE A 77 -9.41 7.04 15.41
CA PHE A 77 -8.35 8.01 15.20
C PHE A 77 -8.99 9.35 14.88
N ASP A 78 -8.30 10.42 15.26
CA ASP A 78 -8.70 11.79 14.99
C ASP A 78 -7.48 12.56 14.46
N ALA A 79 -7.70 13.74 13.89
CA ALA A 79 -6.61 14.63 13.47
C ALA A 79 -5.65 14.98 14.63
N SER A 80 -6.12 14.91 15.87
CA SER A 80 -5.32 15.10 17.09
C SER A 80 -4.64 13.83 17.60
N ASN A 81 -5.13 12.64 17.23
CA ASN A 81 -4.61 11.35 17.65
C ASN A 81 -4.30 10.46 16.45
N ILE A 82 -3.12 10.69 15.88
CA ILE A 82 -2.60 9.98 14.70
C ILE A 82 -1.77 8.74 15.07
N GLU A 83 -1.56 8.50 16.37
CA GLU A 83 -0.69 7.44 16.88
C GLU A 83 -1.08 6.03 16.38
N PRO A 84 -2.37 5.63 16.34
CA PRO A 84 -2.76 4.32 15.82
C PRO A 84 -2.35 4.12 14.35
N LEU A 85 -2.42 5.18 13.55
CA LEU A 85 -2.02 5.16 12.14
C LEU A 85 -0.50 5.03 12.00
N ILE A 86 0.26 5.74 12.84
CA ILE A 86 1.72 5.64 12.87
C ILE A 86 2.14 4.21 13.26
N GLN A 87 1.56 3.63 14.30
CA GLN A 87 1.86 2.26 14.73
C GLN A 87 1.54 1.22 13.63
N THR A 88 0.43 1.41 12.93
CA THR A 88 0.06 0.56 11.79
C THR A 88 1.08 0.68 10.66
N CYS A 89 1.46 1.92 10.30
CA CYS A 89 2.47 2.17 9.27
C CYS A 89 3.86 1.65 9.67
N MET A 90 4.24 1.77 10.94
CA MET A 90 5.48 1.20 11.46
C MET A 90 5.52 -0.32 11.30
N THR A 91 4.38 -0.99 11.53
CA THR A 91 4.27 -2.44 11.38
C THR A 91 4.50 -2.85 9.91
N THR A 92 3.88 -2.15 8.95
CA THR A 92 4.06 -2.45 7.52
C THR A 92 5.48 -2.14 7.03
N LEU A 93 6.07 -1.03 7.49
CA LEU A 93 7.44 -0.64 7.13
C LEU A 93 8.51 -1.54 7.76
N SER A 94 8.19 -2.25 8.86
CA SER A 94 9.14 -3.15 9.53
C SER A 94 9.59 -4.33 8.67
N LEU A 95 8.78 -4.74 7.69
CA LEU A 95 9.09 -5.80 6.74
C LEU A 95 9.87 -5.30 5.51
N LYS A 96 10.14 -4.00 5.42
CA LYS A 96 10.83 -3.36 4.28
C LYS A 96 12.25 -2.93 4.64
N ILE A 97 13.05 -2.61 3.63
CA ILE A 97 14.46 -2.18 3.74
C ILE A 97 14.64 -0.99 4.69
N VAL A 98 13.60 -0.17 4.83
CA VAL A 98 13.55 1.06 5.63
C VAL A 98 13.30 0.85 7.13
N ASN A 99 13.36 -0.38 7.64
CA ASN A 99 13.10 -0.68 9.06
C ASN A 99 13.91 0.18 10.05
N ARG A 100 15.11 0.64 9.67
CA ARG A 100 15.94 1.55 10.49
C ARG A 100 15.35 2.94 10.67
N CYS A 101 14.64 3.44 9.66
CA CYS A 101 14.08 4.79 9.59
C CYS A 101 12.54 4.76 9.60
N LYS A 102 11.94 3.65 10.05
CA LYS A 102 10.49 3.44 9.93
C LYS A 102 9.64 4.46 10.70
N LEU A 103 10.16 5.00 11.80
CA LEU A 103 9.41 5.97 12.61
C LEU A 103 9.25 7.30 11.85
N SER A 104 10.35 7.88 11.37
CA SER A 104 10.31 9.14 10.63
C SER A 104 9.49 9.01 9.34
N LEU A 105 9.65 7.91 8.61
CA LEU A 105 8.88 7.64 7.39
C LEU A 105 7.39 7.39 7.68
N ALA A 106 7.06 6.70 8.78
CA ALA A 106 5.67 6.49 9.17
C ALA A 106 4.98 7.83 9.51
N GLU A 107 5.65 8.69 10.27
CA GLU A 107 5.13 10.02 10.58
C GLU A 107 4.91 10.86 9.31
N ILE A 108 5.87 10.85 8.38
CA ILE A 108 5.78 11.57 7.10
C ILE A 108 4.60 11.05 6.28
N ALA A 109 4.48 9.72 6.14
CA ALA A 109 3.40 9.11 5.37
C ALA A 109 2.02 9.44 5.94
N VAL A 110 1.85 9.32 7.26
CA VAL A 110 0.58 9.65 7.92
C VAL A 110 0.25 11.13 7.79
N LYS A 111 1.22 12.04 7.97
CA LYS A 111 1.02 13.48 7.78
C LYS A 111 0.66 13.84 6.34
N ALA A 112 1.29 13.19 5.36
CA ALA A 112 0.99 13.39 3.94
C ALA A 112 -0.44 12.98 3.59
N VAL A 113 -0.87 11.81 4.07
CA VAL A 113 -2.25 11.31 3.87
C VAL A 113 -3.26 12.23 4.54
N LEU A 114 -3.02 12.64 5.79
CA LEU A 114 -3.94 13.54 6.51
C LEU A 114 -4.04 14.94 5.90
N ALA A 115 -3.01 15.40 5.20
CA ALA A 115 -3.04 16.69 4.51
C ALA A 115 -3.97 16.70 3.28
N VAL A 116 -4.21 15.53 2.69
CA VAL A 116 -5.04 15.35 1.49
C VAL A 116 -6.40 14.71 1.80
N ALA A 117 -6.51 14.04 2.95
CA ALA A 117 -7.72 13.34 3.37
C ALA A 117 -8.90 14.29 3.57
N ASP A 118 -10.03 13.95 2.95
CA ASP A 118 -11.32 14.56 3.26
C ASP A 118 -12.00 13.74 4.35
N LEU A 119 -11.94 14.23 5.59
CA LEU A 119 -12.52 13.55 6.75
C LEU A 119 -14.06 13.51 6.74
N GLU A 120 -14.72 14.43 6.02
CA GLU A 120 -16.18 14.44 5.89
C GLU A 120 -16.64 13.36 4.92
N ARG A 121 -15.97 13.24 3.78
CA ARG A 121 -16.24 12.21 2.77
C ARG A 121 -15.61 10.86 3.10
N LYS A 122 -14.68 10.81 4.06
CA LYS A 122 -13.85 9.65 4.39
C LYS A 122 -13.14 9.08 3.17
N ASP A 123 -12.62 9.99 2.35
CA ASP A 123 -11.97 9.65 1.10
C ASP A 123 -10.59 10.30 1.03
N VAL A 124 -9.67 9.65 0.33
CA VAL A 124 -8.29 10.10 0.17
C VAL A 124 -7.90 9.90 -1.28
N ASN A 125 -7.62 11.00 -1.99
CA ASN A 125 -7.07 10.93 -3.32
C ASN A 125 -5.54 10.83 -3.26
N LEU A 126 -5.01 9.61 -3.39
CA LEU A 126 -3.57 9.36 -3.37
C LEU A 126 -2.82 9.95 -4.58
N ASP A 127 -3.49 10.27 -5.68
CA ASP A 127 -2.84 10.87 -6.87
C ASP A 127 -2.27 12.27 -6.61
N ILE A 128 -2.77 12.95 -5.57
CA ILE A 128 -2.29 14.27 -5.14
C ILE A 128 -0.98 14.15 -4.35
N ILE A 129 -0.69 12.97 -3.81
CA ILE A 129 0.55 12.70 -3.06
C ILE A 129 1.60 12.17 -4.03
N LYS A 130 2.63 12.97 -4.29
CA LYS A 130 3.75 12.55 -5.13
C LYS A 130 4.94 12.11 -4.28
N VAL A 131 5.38 10.87 -4.48
CA VAL A 131 6.64 10.36 -3.88
C VAL A 131 7.78 10.65 -4.85
N GLU A 132 8.64 11.60 -4.50
CA GLU A 132 9.81 11.99 -5.30
C GLU A 132 11.10 11.56 -4.59
N GLY A 133 11.94 10.78 -5.28
CA GLY A 133 13.20 10.26 -4.74
C GLY A 133 14.41 10.95 -5.37
N LYS A 134 15.24 11.60 -4.55
CA LYS A 134 16.51 12.20 -4.97
C LYS A 134 17.70 11.43 -4.42
N VAL A 135 18.64 11.10 -5.29
CA VAL A 135 19.88 10.37 -4.91
C VAL A 135 20.92 11.39 -4.43
N GLY A 136 21.60 11.10 -3.33
CA GLY A 136 22.74 11.90 -2.85
C GLY A 136 22.86 11.98 -1.33
N GLU A 137 21.74 11.85 -0.62
CA GLU A 137 21.65 11.99 0.83
C GLU A 137 21.25 10.67 1.52
N LYS A 138 21.08 10.70 2.85
CA LYS A 138 20.66 9.53 3.62
C LYS A 138 19.15 9.37 3.56
N LEU A 139 18.67 8.16 3.79
CA LEU A 139 17.22 7.89 3.95
C LEU A 139 16.59 8.68 5.11
N GLU A 140 17.40 9.04 6.11
CA GLU A 140 16.99 9.84 7.27
C GLU A 140 16.66 11.29 6.91
N ASP A 141 17.20 11.79 5.79
CA ASP A 141 17.02 13.17 5.32
C ASP A 141 15.71 13.34 4.51
N THR A 142 14.80 12.34 4.56
CA THR A 142 13.49 12.43 3.91
C THR A 142 12.62 13.45 4.62
N GLU A 143 12.03 14.38 3.86
CA GLU A 143 11.13 15.42 4.38
C GLU A 143 9.78 15.46 3.66
N LEU A 144 8.76 16.00 4.35
CA LEU A 144 7.45 16.25 3.78
C LEU A 144 7.36 17.69 3.27
N ILE A 145 7.07 17.87 1.99
CA ILE A 145 6.93 19.18 1.36
C ILE A 145 5.44 19.47 1.13
N TYR A 146 4.92 20.51 1.77
CA TYR A 146 3.56 21.02 1.54
C TYR A 146 3.54 21.88 0.28
N GLY A 147 3.56 21.23 -0.89
CA GLY A 147 3.59 21.91 -2.18
C GLY A 147 4.02 20.96 -3.29
N ILE A 148 4.69 21.52 -4.30
CA ILE A 148 5.15 20.77 -5.48
C ILE A 148 6.68 20.85 -5.55
N VAL A 149 7.31 19.70 -5.69
CA VAL A 149 8.74 19.60 -6.01
C VAL A 149 8.87 19.51 -7.53
N VAL A 150 9.60 20.47 -8.10
CA VAL A 150 9.94 20.47 -9.53
C VAL A 150 11.43 20.21 -9.66
N ASP A 151 11.76 19.10 -10.31
CA ASP A 151 13.13 18.79 -10.65
C ASP A 151 13.61 19.65 -11.82
N LYS A 152 14.17 20.81 -11.53
CA LYS A 152 14.68 21.73 -12.55
C LYS A 152 15.97 22.40 -12.14
N ASP A 153 16.97 22.26 -13.01
CA ASP A 153 18.22 22.99 -12.88
C ASP A 153 18.08 24.47 -13.26
N MET A 154 18.79 25.30 -12.50
CA MET A 154 18.93 26.71 -12.83
C MET A 154 19.85 26.85 -14.05
N SER A 155 19.31 27.42 -15.13
CA SER A 155 20.02 27.47 -16.41
C SER A 155 21.18 28.46 -16.42
N HIS A 156 21.16 29.48 -15.57
CA HIS A 156 22.22 30.48 -15.50
C HIS A 156 22.61 30.79 -14.04
N PRO A 157 23.91 30.90 -13.72
CA PRO A 157 24.37 31.18 -12.34
C PRO A 157 23.86 32.49 -11.74
N GLN A 158 23.49 33.46 -12.58
CA GLN A 158 22.89 34.74 -12.14
C GLN A 158 21.39 34.64 -11.84
N MET A 159 20.74 33.51 -12.14
CA MET A 159 19.34 33.33 -11.76
C MET A 159 19.22 33.27 -10.23
N PRO A 160 18.20 33.92 -9.65
CA PRO A 160 18.02 33.97 -8.20
C PRO A 160 17.73 32.57 -7.66
N LYS A 161 18.58 32.07 -6.75
CA LYS A 161 18.44 30.73 -6.15
C LYS A 161 17.29 30.63 -5.15
N GLN A 162 16.90 31.76 -4.56
CA GLN A 162 15.80 31.86 -3.62
C GLN A 162 14.96 33.07 -4.01
N ILE A 163 13.66 32.88 -4.08
CA ILE A 163 12.68 33.92 -4.38
C ILE A 163 11.62 33.85 -3.28
N GLU A 164 11.41 34.98 -2.59
CA GLU A 164 10.31 35.13 -1.63
C GLU A 164 9.12 35.79 -2.34
N ASP A 165 7.89 35.40 -1.97
CA ASP A 165 6.64 35.86 -2.60
C ASP A 165 6.62 35.70 -4.14
N ALA A 166 7.05 34.51 -4.60
CA ALA A 166 7.10 34.19 -6.01
C ALA A 166 5.69 34.03 -6.60
N LYS A 167 5.36 34.86 -7.60
CA LYS A 167 4.14 34.67 -8.40
C LYS A 167 4.41 33.68 -9.52
N LEU A 168 3.77 32.52 -9.42
CA LEU A 168 3.80 31.53 -10.48
C LEU A 168 2.72 31.88 -11.52
N PRO A 169 3.07 31.98 -12.81
CA PRO A 169 2.08 32.14 -13.86
C PRO A 169 1.42 30.78 -14.12
N PHE A 170 0.35 30.49 -13.39
CA PHE A 170 -0.58 29.40 -13.67
C PHE A 170 -1.99 29.98 -13.80
#